data_AF-A0A432KFV0-F1
#
_entry.id   AF-A0A432KFV0-F1
#
_cell.length_a   1.000
_cell.length_b   1.000
_cell.length_c   1.000
_cell.angle_alpha   90.00
_cell.angle_beta   90.00
_cell.angle_gamma   90.00
#
_symmetry.space_group_name_H-M   'P 1'
#
loop_
_entity.id
_entity.type
_entity.pdbx_description
1 polymer ?
#
loop_
_entity_poly.entity_id
_entity_poly.type
_entity_poly.pdbx_seq_one_letter_code
_entity_poly.pdbx_strand_id
1 'polypeptide(L)'
;MGNMTKLLDRPLNAFAIYSLLILIISIPAYFFVVDFIWLEELDEQNWLTLEHTKRRLQNLQLKAEEIDKLDEIWGSLQPGASITPWDSTLVRKDSIYEIMRPNEFDLENGMDRFRGLQSFVSINGHPYRITIETNVEEADETLFAIALVTFFFFILLDLSK
;
A
#
# COMPACT_ATOMS: atom_id res chain seq x y z
N MET A 1 -47.37 35.31 -19.87
CA MET A 1 -46.51 34.11 -19.87
C MET A 1 -45.58 34.20 -18.68
N GLY A 2 -46.01 33.60 -17.56
CA GLY A 2 -45.42 33.82 -16.25
C GLY A 2 -44.33 32.81 -15.90
N ASN A 3 -43.20 33.32 -15.41
CA ASN A 3 -42.49 32.95 -14.17
C ASN A 3 -42.57 31.49 -13.63
N MET A 4 -42.61 30.46 -14.48
CA MET A 4 -42.52 29.05 -14.04
C MET A 4 -41.09 28.58 -13.73
N THR A 5 -40.06 29.36 -14.03
CA THR A 5 -38.66 29.02 -13.75
C THR A 5 -38.36 29.01 -12.23
N LYS A 6 -38.88 29.98 -11.48
CA LYS A 6 -38.52 30.18 -10.06
C LYS A 6 -38.97 29.10 -9.06
N LEU A 7 -39.97 28.27 -9.40
CA LEU A 7 -40.50 27.26 -8.47
C LEU A 7 -39.66 25.97 -8.45
N LEU A 8 -38.98 25.65 -9.56
CA LEU A 8 -38.16 24.45 -9.71
C LEU A 8 -36.68 24.71 -9.39
N ASP A 9 -36.19 25.94 -9.63
CA ASP A 9 -34.78 26.31 -9.43
C ASP A 9 -34.30 26.16 -7.99
N ARG A 10 -35.18 26.42 -7.01
CA ARG A 10 -34.81 26.42 -5.58
C ARG A 10 -34.52 25.00 -5.03
N PRO A 11 -35.40 23.99 -5.24
CA PRO A 11 -35.09 22.62 -4.86
C PRO A 11 -33.98 21.99 -5.73
N LEU A 12 -33.90 22.31 -7.03
CA LEU A 12 -32.82 21.83 -7.90
C LEU A 12 -31.45 22.35 -7.46
N ASN A 13 -31.34 23.63 -7.08
CA ASN A 13 -30.10 24.19 -6.56
C ASN A 13 -29.70 23.58 -5.21
N ALA A 14 -30.66 23.33 -4.31
CA ALA A 14 -30.40 22.66 -3.03
C ALA A 14 -29.88 21.23 -3.26
N PHE A 15 -30.50 20.49 -4.19
CA PHE A 15 -30.04 19.16 -4.59
C PHE A 15 -28.63 19.20 -5.18
N ALA A 16 -28.35 20.13 -6.10
CA ALA A 16 -27.03 20.24 -6.72
C ALA A 16 -25.91 20.58 -5.73
N ILE A 17 -26.16 21.46 -4.76
CA ILE A 17 -25.20 21.78 -3.69
C ILE A 17 -24.95 20.55 -2.82
N TYR A 18 -26.01 19.82 -2.48
CA TYR A 18 -25.90 18.59 -1.71
C TYR A 18 -25.09 17.51 -2.45
N SER A 19 -25.36 17.31 -3.74
CA SER A 19 -24.58 16.41 -4.60
C SER A 19 -23.12 16.83 -4.71
N LEU A 20 -22.82 18.13 -4.83
CA LEU A 20 -21.45 18.65 -4.84
C LEU A 20 -20.71 18.34 -3.54
N LEU A 21 -21.36 18.52 -2.40
CA LEU A 21 -20.77 18.20 -1.10
C LEU A 21 -20.45 16.71 -0.97
N ILE A 22 -21.38 15.84 -1.39
CA ILE A 22 -21.14 14.39 -1.43
C ILE A 22 -19.94 14.06 -2.31
N LEU A 23 -19.86 14.67 -3.50
CA LEU A 23 -18.82 14.39 -4.49
C LEU A 23 -17.43 14.84 -4.02
N ILE A 24 -17.34 15.97 -3.33
CA ILE A 24 -16.07 16.43 -2.72
C ILE A 24 -15.65 15.49 -1.60
N ILE A 25 -16.58 15.02 -0.76
CA ILE A 25 -16.27 14.10 0.35
C ILE A 25 -15.97 12.69 -0.16
N SER A 26 -16.53 12.29 -1.30
CA SER A 26 -16.32 10.94 -1.83
C SER A 26 -14.89 10.73 -2.32
N ILE A 27 -14.21 11.76 -2.85
CA ILE A 27 -12.82 11.64 -3.32
C ILE A 27 -11.87 11.17 -2.21
N PRO A 28 -11.74 11.84 -1.05
CA PRO A 28 -10.90 11.36 0.03
C PRO A 28 -11.41 10.04 0.61
N ALA A 29 -12.72 9.81 0.65
CA ALA A 29 -13.25 8.52 1.10
C ALA A 29 -12.79 7.37 0.19
N TYR A 30 -12.84 7.55 -1.14
CA TYR A 30 -12.35 6.55 -2.10
C TYR A 30 -10.84 6.35 -1.97
N PHE A 31 -10.06 7.42 -1.82
CA PHE A 31 -8.62 7.32 -1.57
C PHE A 31 -8.33 6.40 -0.38
N PHE A 32 -8.95 6.66 0.78
CA PHE A 32 -8.70 5.86 1.99
C PHE A 32 -9.16 4.41 1.85
N VAL A 33 -10.28 4.16 1.17
CA VAL A 33 -10.77 2.79 0.96
C VAL A 33 -9.82 2.01 0.06
N VAL A 34 -9.37 2.61 -1.05
CA VAL A 34 -8.43 1.94 -1.98
C VAL A 34 -7.09 1.70 -1.30
N ASP A 35 -6.55 2.70 -0.61
CA ASP A 35 -5.29 2.58 0.13
C ASP A 35 -5.37 1.48 1.21
N PHE A 36 -6.49 1.42 1.94
CA PHE A 36 -6.74 0.37 2.94
C PHE A 36 -6.75 -1.03 2.33
N ILE A 37 -7.52 -1.23 1.24
CA ILE A 37 -7.62 -2.54 0.57
C ILE A 37 -6.24 -2.98 0.05
N TRP A 38 -5.49 -2.05 -0.54
CA TRP A 38 -4.16 -2.35 -1.08
C TRP A 38 -3.17 -2.72 0.03
N LEU A 39 -3.16 -1.98 1.14
CA LEU A 39 -2.32 -2.29 2.29
C LEU A 39 -2.69 -3.62 2.95
N GLU A 40 -3.97 -3.96 3.02
CA GLU A 40 -4.43 -5.25 3.56
C GLU A 40 -3.97 -6.43 2.69
N GLU A 41 -4.09 -6.31 1.36
CA GLU A 41 -3.59 -7.32 0.42
C GLU A 41 -2.06 -7.48 0.53
N LEU A 42 -1.33 -6.37 0.60
CA LEU A 42 0.13 -6.40 0.77
C LEU A 42 0.54 -7.02 2.11
N ASP A 43 -0.20 -6.76 3.19
CA ASP A 43 0.06 -7.37 4.49
C ASP A 43 -0.15 -8.90 4.44
N GLU A 44 -1.23 -9.37 3.79
CA GLU A 44 -1.49 -10.80 3.59
C GLU A 44 -0.38 -11.45 2.74
N GLN A 45 -0.02 -10.83 1.62
CA GLN A 45 1.02 -11.33 0.73
C GLN A 45 2.40 -11.37 1.41
N ASN A 46 2.77 -10.32 2.14
CA ASN A 46 4.00 -10.27 2.92
C ASN A 46 4.01 -11.36 3.99
N TRP A 47 2.89 -11.57 4.68
CA TRP A 47 2.74 -12.61 5.68
C TRP A 47 2.89 -14.02 5.10
N LEU A 48 2.21 -14.30 3.98
CA LEU A 48 2.32 -15.58 3.26
C LEU A 48 3.77 -15.84 2.83
N THR A 49 4.42 -14.84 2.22
CA THR A 49 5.81 -14.94 1.76
C THR A 49 6.75 -15.22 2.91
N LEU A 50 6.58 -14.52 4.03
CA LEU A 50 7.39 -14.68 5.23
C LEU A 50 7.20 -16.07 5.86
N GLU A 51 5.96 -16.54 5.98
CA GLU A 51 5.67 -17.86 6.57
C GLU A 51 6.21 -19.00 5.69
N HIS A 52 6.04 -18.90 4.37
CA HIS A 52 6.64 -19.85 3.43
C HIS A 52 8.18 -19.87 3.54
N THR A 53 8.79 -18.69 3.62
CA THR A 53 10.25 -18.54 3.76
C THR A 53 10.74 -19.16 5.06
N LYS A 54 10.13 -18.82 6.19
CA LYS A 54 10.48 -19.37 7.51
C LYS A 54 10.47 -20.89 7.53
N ARG A 55 9.37 -21.50 7.03
CA ARG A 55 9.23 -22.96 7.00
C ARG A 55 10.32 -23.61 6.15
N ARG A 56 10.65 -23.02 4.99
CA ARG A 56 11.73 -23.55 4.13
C ARG A 56 13.09 -23.42 4.80
N LEU A 57 13.40 -22.26 5.39
CA LEU A 57 14.69 -22.03 6.06
C LEU A 57 14.90 -22.99 7.23
N GLN A 58 13.87 -23.24 8.05
CA GLN A 58 13.95 -24.19 9.16
C GLN A 58 14.21 -25.62 8.70
N ASN A 59 13.71 -26.00 7.51
CA ASN A 59 13.89 -27.35 6.96
C ASN A 59 15.24 -27.55 6.25
N LEU A 60 15.87 -26.49 5.75
CA LEU A 60 17.12 -26.57 4.97
C LEU A 60 18.38 -26.74 5.83
N GLN A 61 18.29 -26.56 7.15
CA GLN A 61 19.41 -26.73 8.10
C GLN A 61 20.70 -25.97 7.70
N LEU A 62 20.56 -24.79 7.11
CA LEU A 62 21.67 -23.98 6.58
C LEU A 62 22.66 -23.53 7.67
N LYS A 63 23.95 -23.57 7.36
CA LYS A 63 25.01 -22.96 8.19
C LYS A 63 24.94 -21.43 8.08
N ALA A 64 25.50 -20.73 9.07
CA ALA A 64 25.51 -19.26 9.10
C ALA A 64 26.10 -18.65 7.81
N GLU A 65 27.24 -19.17 7.34
CA GLU A 65 27.88 -18.74 6.09
C GLU A 65 26.99 -18.91 4.84
N GLU A 66 26.08 -19.88 4.84
CA GLU A 66 25.14 -20.12 3.75
C GLU A 66 23.96 -19.15 3.83
N ILE A 67 23.56 -18.75 5.04
CA ILE A 67 22.52 -17.74 5.28
C ILE A 67 23.03 -16.36 4.86
N ASP A 68 24.27 -16.00 5.21
CA ASP A 68 24.86 -14.72 4.81
C ASP A 68 24.94 -14.60 3.28
N LYS A 69 25.37 -15.69 2.60
CA LYS A 69 25.37 -15.74 1.12
C LYS A 69 23.96 -15.68 0.54
N LEU A 70 22.99 -16.34 1.18
CA LEU A 70 21.60 -16.29 0.76
C LEU A 70 21.05 -14.88 0.88
N ASP A 71 21.31 -14.18 1.98
CA ASP A 71 20.91 -12.79 2.19
C ASP A 71 21.51 -11.86 1.14
N GLU A 72 22.81 -11.99 0.86
CA GLU A 72 23.50 -11.21 -0.17
C GLU A 72 22.88 -11.43 -1.56
N ILE A 73 22.70 -12.69 -1.96
CA ILE A 73 22.10 -13.02 -3.26
C ILE A 73 20.65 -12.55 -3.31
N TRP A 74 19.87 -12.81 -2.26
CA TRP A 74 18.45 -12.48 -2.25
C TRP A 74 18.23 -10.97 -2.29
N GLY A 75 19.00 -10.20 -1.52
CA GLY A 75 18.96 -8.74 -1.56
C GLY A 75 19.34 -8.17 -2.93
N SER A 76 20.23 -8.85 -3.68
CA SER A 76 20.58 -8.44 -5.05
C SER A 76 19.51 -8.75 -6.10
N LEU A 77 18.70 -9.81 -5.87
CA LEU A 77 17.68 -10.27 -6.82
C LEU A 77 16.31 -9.66 -6.55
N GLN A 78 15.95 -9.51 -5.27
CA GLN A 78 14.67 -9.02 -4.82
C GLN A 78 14.89 -8.00 -3.70
N PRO A 79 14.98 -6.71 -4.07
CA PRO A 79 15.01 -5.63 -3.10
C PRO A 79 13.80 -5.74 -2.18
N GLY A 80 14.02 -5.73 -0.86
CA GLY A 80 12.96 -5.79 0.15
C GLY A 80 12.91 -7.09 0.96
N ALA A 81 13.62 -8.14 0.55
CA ALA A 81 13.79 -9.32 1.40
C ALA A 81 15.17 -9.31 2.09
N SER A 82 15.23 -9.61 3.39
CA SER A 82 16.50 -9.79 4.10
C SER A 82 16.40 -10.78 5.26
N ILE A 83 17.51 -11.44 5.55
CA ILE A 83 17.73 -12.38 6.64
C ILE A 83 19.02 -11.98 7.36
N THR A 84 18.88 -11.31 8.51
CA THR A 84 20.04 -10.84 9.29
C THR A 84 20.11 -11.55 10.64
N PRO A 85 21.31 -11.88 11.16
CA PRO A 85 21.46 -12.35 12.54
C PRO A 85 20.80 -11.40 13.55
N TRP A 86 20.24 -11.96 14.62
CA TRP A 86 19.58 -11.18 15.66
C TRP A 86 20.23 -11.42 17.02
N ASP A 87 21.05 -10.48 17.48
CA ASP A 87 21.87 -10.65 18.69
C ASP A 87 21.07 -10.67 20.01
N SER A 88 19.75 -10.45 19.97
CA SER A 88 18.91 -10.50 21.17
C SER A 88 18.24 -11.85 21.35
N THR A 89 18.31 -12.38 22.57
CA THR A 89 17.55 -13.57 22.99
C THR A 89 16.06 -13.28 23.17
N LEU A 90 15.64 -12.00 23.12
CA LEU A 90 14.24 -11.62 23.20
C LEU A 90 13.57 -11.76 21.82
N VAL A 91 12.67 -12.73 21.73
CA VAL A 91 11.71 -12.84 20.64
C VAL A 91 10.81 -11.61 20.70
N ARG A 92 10.96 -10.70 19.73
CA ARG A 92 10.03 -9.59 19.53
C ARG A 92 8.80 -10.08 18.77
N LYS A 93 7.67 -9.44 19.03
CA LYS A 93 6.45 -9.64 18.22
C LYS A 93 6.72 -9.16 16.80
N ASP A 94 6.08 -9.82 15.84
CA ASP A 94 6.02 -9.38 14.45
C ASP A 94 5.57 -7.92 14.37
N SER A 95 6.18 -7.18 13.46
CA SER A 95 5.93 -5.76 13.27
C SER A 95 5.67 -5.48 11.81
N ILE A 96 4.52 -4.86 11.55
CA ILE A 96 4.20 -4.28 10.26
C ILE A 96 4.59 -2.79 10.31
N TYR A 97 5.16 -2.27 9.24
CA TYR A 97 5.61 -0.89 9.17
C TYR A 97 5.58 -0.37 7.72
N GLU A 98 5.70 0.94 7.59
CA GLU A 98 5.87 1.61 6.30
C GLU A 98 7.15 2.43 6.29
N ILE A 99 7.83 2.46 5.15
CA ILE A 99 9.07 3.22 4.95
C ILE A 99 9.10 3.81 3.55
N MET A 100 9.55 5.07 3.45
CA MET A 100 9.85 5.72 2.16
C MET A 100 11.33 5.51 1.82
N ARG A 101 11.63 5.07 0.61
CA ARG A 101 13.02 4.88 0.13
C ARG A 101 13.22 5.54 -1.22
N PRO A 102 14.40 6.10 -1.50
CA PRO A 102 14.64 6.69 -2.81
C PRO A 102 14.57 5.62 -3.91
N ASN A 103 13.90 5.96 -5.01
CA ASN A 103 13.83 5.08 -6.18
C ASN A 103 15.05 5.33 -7.06
N GLU A 104 15.95 4.36 -7.16
CA GLU A 104 17.17 4.47 -7.97
C GLU A 104 16.87 4.49 -9.49
N PHE A 105 15.65 4.14 -9.89
CA PHE A 105 15.20 4.04 -11.28
C PHE A 105 14.21 5.14 -11.69
N ASP A 106 13.67 5.93 -10.75
CA ASP A 106 12.87 7.14 -11.03
C ASP A 106 13.59 8.38 -10.48
N LEU A 107 14.21 9.13 -11.39
CA LEU A 107 15.01 10.31 -11.08
C LEU A 107 14.18 11.60 -10.92
N GLU A 108 12.90 11.60 -11.28
CA GLU A 108 12.05 12.80 -11.24
C GLU A 108 11.24 12.89 -9.93
N ASN A 109 10.69 11.78 -9.43
CA ASN A 109 9.85 11.75 -8.22
C ASN A 109 10.36 10.78 -7.15
N GLY A 110 11.67 10.49 -7.17
CA GLY A 110 12.34 9.35 -6.54
C GLY A 110 12.22 9.13 -5.03
N MET A 111 11.02 8.88 -4.52
CA MET A 111 10.76 8.21 -3.24
C MET A 111 9.59 7.23 -3.41
N ASP A 112 9.87 5.95 -3.19
CA ASP A 112 8.91 4.87 -3.20
C ASP A 112 8.46 4.54 -1.78
N ARG A 113 7.17 4.27 -1.61
CA ARG A 113 6.59 3.75 -0.37
C ARG A 113 6.72 2.23 -0.33
N PHE A 114 7.14 1.69 0.80
CA PHE A 114 7.22 0.24 1.03
C PHE A 114 6.41 -0.17 2.25
N ARG A 115 5.65 -1.25 2.11
CA ARG A 115 4.95 -1.93 3.22
C ARG A 115 5.79 -3.13 3.64
N GLY A 116 6.26 -3.10 4.89
CA GLY A 116 7.20 -4.07 5.44
C GLY A 116 6.58 -4.91 6.55
N LEU A 117 6.97 -6.19 6.58
CA LEU A 117 6.73 -7.12 7.66
C LEU A 117 8.07 -7.64 8.18
N GLN A 118 8.35 -7.36 9.46
CA GLN A 118 9.50 -7.89 10.18
C GLN A 118 9.06 -8.98 11.14
N SER A 119 9.77 -10.10 11.12
CA SER A 119 9.58 -11.20 12.06
C SER A 119 10.90 -11.88 12.42
N PHE A 120 10.83 -12.91 13.26
CA PHE A 120 11.96 -13.62 13.80
C PHE A 120 11.81 -15.12 13.57
N VAL A 121 12.92 -15.80 13.29
CA VAL A 121 12.99 -17.24 13.11
C VAL A 121 14.24 -17.77 13.79
N SER A 122 14.19 -19.00 14.30
CA SER A 122 15.40 -19.70 14.71
C SER A 122 15.82 -20.68 13.63
N ILE A 123 17.07 -20.58 13.19
CA ILE A 123 17.71 -21.49 12.23
C ILE A 123 18.89 -22.13 12.96
N ASN A 124 18.90 -23.45 13.08
CA ASN A 124 19.93 -24.19 13.82
C ASN A 124 20.18 -23.66 15.24
N GLY A 125 19.11 -23.27 15.96
CA GLY A 125 19.19 -22.75 17.33
C GLY A 125 19.66 -21.29 17.45
N HIS A 126 19.99 -20.64 16.33
CA HIS A 126 20.42 -19.24 16.31
C HIS A 126 19.26 -18.35 15.85
N PRO A 127 18.99 -17.22 16.53
CA PRO A 127 17.95 -16.28 16.14
C PRO A 127 18.35 -15.43 14.92
N TYR A 128 17.43 -15.32 13.97
CA TYR A 128 17.52 -14.45 12.81
C TYR A 128 16.28 -13.57 12.73
N ARG A 129 16.48 -12.36 12.25
CA ARG A 129 15.42 -11.46 11.82
C ARG A 129 15.20 -11.66 10.32
N ILE A 130 13.95 -11.83 9.94
CA ILE A 130 13.52 -11.84 8.54
C ILE A 130 12.66 -10.60 8.30
N THR A 131 12.93 -9.92 7.20
CA THR A 131 12.15 -8.79 6.73
C THR A 131 11.70 -9.07 5.31
N ILE A 132 10.41 -8.85 5.05
CA ILE A 132 9.84 -8.81 3.71
C ILE A 132 9.19 -7.45 3.52
N GLU A 133 9.63 -6.71 2.53
CA GLU A 133 9.08 -5.43 2.12
C GLU A 133 8.62 -5.56 0.67
N THR A 134 7.42 -5.03 0.41
CA THR A 134 6.87 -4.91 -0.93
C THR A 134 6.64 -3.43 -1.20
N ASN A 135 7.05 -2.97 -2.39
CA ASN A 135 6.74 -1.62 -2.85
C ASN A 135 5.23 -1.47 -2.89
N VAL A 136 4.72 -0.42 -2.23
CA VAL A 136 3.34 -0.01 -2.39
C VAL A 136 3.30 0.73 -3.72
N GLU A 137 2.90 0.02 -4.77
CA GLU A 137 2.67 0.64 -6.07
C GLU A 137 1.63 1.76 -5.86
N GLU A 138 2.10 3.00 -5.90
CA GLU A 138 1.23 4.15 -5.69
C GLU A 138 0.31 4.24 -6.90
N ALA A 139 -0.97 3.95 -6.68
CA ALA A 139 -1.99 3.99 -7.72
C ALA A 139 -2.40 5.44 -8.04
N ASP A 140 -1.44 6.36 -8.10
CA ASP A 140 -1.63 7.77 -8.41
C ASP A 140 -2.37 7.96 -9.72
N GLU A 141 -2.04 7.14 -10.72
CA GLU A 141 -2.74 7.11 -12.01
C GLU A 141 -4.21 6.67 -11.85
N THR A 142 -4.47 5.71 -10.97
CA THR A 142 -5.83 5.25 -10.67
C THR A 142 -6.62 6.33 -9.94
N LEU A 143 -5.98 7.03 -9.00
CA LEU A 143 -6.59 8.13 -8.27
C LEU A 143 -6.93 9.30 -9.19
N PHE A 144 -6.00 9.64 -10.08
CA PHE A 144 -6.21 10.65 -11.12
C PHE A 144 -7.36 10.26 -12.05
N ALA A 145 -7.44 8.99 -12.46
CA ALA A 145 -8.55 8.49 -13.26
C ALA A 145 -9.90 8.62 -12.54
N ILE A 146 -9.97 8.24 -11.26
CA ILE A 146 -11.19 8.40 -10.43
C ILE A 146 -11.57 9.88 -10.33
N ALA A 147 -10.61 10.77 -10.11
CA ALA A 147 -10.85 12.21 -10.03
C ALA A 147 -11.39 12.76 -11.36
N LEU A 148 -10.80 12.34 -12.50
CA LEU A 148 -11.22 12.77 -13.84
C LEU A 148 -12.65 12.30 -14.16
N VAL A 149 -12.96 11.02 -13.90
CA VAL A 149 -14.30 10.46 -14.07
C VAL A 149 -15.31 11.18 -13.19
N THR A 150 -14.95 11.45 -11.94
CA THR A 150 -15.78 12.20 -10.99
C THR A 150 -16.06 13.63 -11.49
N PHE A 151 -15.02 14.31 -12.00
CA PHE A 151 -15.15 15.63 -12.61
C PHE A 151 -16.01 15.62 -13.88
N PHE A 152 -15.89 14.58 -14.70
CA PHE A 152 -16.75 14.40 -15.88
C PHE A 152 -18.23 14.27 -15.50
N PHE A 153 -18.55 13.45 -14.49
CA PHE A 153 -19.93 13.35 -13.98
C PHE A 153 -20.43 14.67 -13.37
N PHE A 154 -19.53 15.44 -12.75
CA PHE A 154 -19.86 16.78 -12.28
C PHE A 154 -20.25 17.73 -13.42
N ILE A 155 -19.48 17.76 -14.51
CA ILE A 155 -19.80 18.54 -15.72
C ILE A 155 -21.17 18.11 -16.27
N LEU A 156 -21.43 16.80 -16.40
CA LEU A 156 -22.72 16.30 -16.88
C LEU A 156 -23.88 16.75 -15.99
N LEU A 157 -23.69 16.75 -14.67
CA LEU A 157 -24.71 17.20 -13.72
C LEU A 157 -24.99 18.71 -13.90
N ASP A 158 -23.96 19.53 -14.09
CA ASP A 158 -24.15 20.97 -14.27
C ASP A 158 -24.75 21.33 -15.63
N LEU A 159 -24.39 20.61 -16.70
CA LEU A 159 -25.04 20.72 -18.03
C LEU A 159 -26.48 20.17 -18.05
N SER A 160 -26.88 19.37 -17.06
CA SER A 160 -28.25 18.85 -16.96
C SER A 160 -29.25 19.83 -16.32
N LYS A 161 -28.76 20.95 -15.79
CA LYS A 161 -29.59 22.07 -15.29
C LYS A 161 -30.00 23.01 -16.42
#